data_AF-A0A2Z4UGH4-F1
#
_entry.id   AF-A0A2Z4UGH4-F1
#
_cell.length_a   1.000
_cell.length_b   1.000
_cell.length_c   1.000
_cell.angle_alpha   90.00
_cell.angle_beta   90.00
_cell.angle_gamma   90.00
#
_symmetry.space_group_name_H-M   'P 1'
#
loop_
_entity.id
_entity.type
_entity.pdbx_description
1 polymer ?
#
loop_
_entity_poly.entity_id
_entity_poly.type
_entity_poly.pdbx_seq_one_letter_code
_entity_poly.pdbx_strand_id
1 'polypeptide(L)'
;MKSLSPDLQAHLDSGTTTLCQCWKLIRRDGATMGFTDHDRALSFNGTLFEAAAGFTASAVSSTSGLAVDNLDVLGALSSDHLEDGDLAAGLYDDAEIEIWRVNWQATDQRVLMRKGNLGEISRGPTGFTAEVRGLSHRLNQPTGRLFQYACDADLGDARCGVSLTGSAFTGTGSVIGVTDNREMIVTGLDAYADAWFARGLLTFTSGVNQDEVLEVKRHSKRAGAVVLEVWHAPAQAIEEGVTLSVAAGCDKQFETCRAKFANAASFRGFPHIPGNDFALSYPLRGSNNDGSSQV
;
A
#
# COMPACT_ATOMS: atom_id res chain seq x y z
N MET A 1 6.47 8.58 30.84
CA MET A 1 5.61 7.97 31.87
C MET A 1 4.16 8.07 31.36
N LYS A 2 3.38 6.99 31.39
CA LYS A 2 1.99 7.04 30.91
C LYS A 2 1.07 7.62 31.98
N SER A 3 0.07 8.39 31.58
CA SER A 3 -0.99 8.85 32.47
C SER A 3 -2.04 7.74 32.60
N LEU A 4 -2.32 7.31 33.82
CA LEU A 4 -3.34 6.29 34.12
C LEU A 4 -4.58 6.98 34.70
N SER A 5 -5.77 6.40 34.47
CA SER A 5 -6.96 6.83 35.19
C SER A 5 -6.81 6.51 36.68
N PRO A 6 -7.43 7.29 37.58
CA PRO A 6 -7.38 7.02 39.02
C PRO A 6 -7.83 5.59 39.37
N ASP A 7 -8.87 5.10 38.71
CA ASP A 7 -9.42 3.76 38.93
C ASP A 7 -8.45 2.65 38.49
N LEU A 8 -7.77 2.83 37.35
CA LEU A 8 -6.77 1.87 36.89
C LEU A 8 -5.53 1.90 37.80
N GLN A 9 -5.10 3.07 38.25
CA GLN A 9 -3.99 3.19 39.20
C GLN A 9 -4.32 2.48 40.53
N ALA A 10 -5.50 2.73 41.10
CA ALA A 10 -5.95 2.08 42.33
C ALA A 10 -6.03 0.55 42.17
N HIS A 11 -6.47 0.06 41.01
CA HIS A 11 -6.47 -1.38 40.72
C HIS A 11 -5.06 -1.96 40.63
N LEU A 12 -4.11 -1.25 40.01
CA LEU A 12 -2.71 -1.70 39.96
C LEU A 12 -2.09 -1.74 41.37
N ASP A 13 -2.40 -0.75 42.20
CA ASP A 13 -1.87 -0.64 43.57
C ASP A 13 -2.43 -1.72 44.51
N SER A 14 -3.59 -2.32 44.19
CA SER A 14 -4.18 -3.41 44.99
C SER A 14 -3.41 -4.73 44.89
N GLY A 15 -2.59 -4.90 43.86
CA GLY A 15 -1.79 -6.11 43.61
C GLY A 15 -2.57 -7.28 43.01
N THR A 16 -3.88 -7.16 42.79
CA THR A 16 -4.69 -8.17 42.08
C THR A 16 -4.68 -7.91 40.58
N THR A 17 -4.27 -8.87 39.75
CA THR A 17 -4.13 -8.65 38.30
C THR A 17 -5.29 -9.25 37.52
N THR A 18 -6.35 -8.48 37.29
CA THR A 18 -7.41 -8.83 36.32
C THR A 18 -7.14 -8.15 34.98
N LEU A 19 -5.87 -8.12 34.58
CA LEU A 19 -5.41 -7.38 33.41
C LEU A 19 -5.10 -8.32 32.24
N CYS A 20 -5.59 -7.94 31.07
CA CYS A 20 -5.34 -8.57 29.78
C CYS A 20 -4.71 -7.57 28.82
N GLN A 21 -4.16 -8.06 27.71
CA GLN A 21 -3.78 -7.26 26.56
C GLN A 21 -4.89 -7.30 25.51
N CYS A 22 -5.13 -6.17 24.87
CA CYS A 22 -6.03 -6.07 23.74
C CYS A 22 -5.32 -5.40 22.57
N TRP A 23 -5.36 -6.01 21.39
CA TRP A 23 -4.79 -5.49 20.15
C TRP A 23 -5.91 -5.05 19.23
N LYS A 24 -5.80 -3.83 18.69
CA LYS A 24 -6.69 -3.33 17.65
C LYS A 24 -5.88 -3.14 16.37
N LEU A 25 -6.30 -3.79 15.30
CA LEU A 25 -5.77 -3.61 13.96
C LEU A 25 -6.75 -2.79 13.12
N ILE A 26 -6.23 -1.87 12.32
CA ILE A 26 -7.00 -1.06 11.37
C ILE A 26 -6.28 -1.13 10.02
N ARG A 27 -6.92 -1.80 9.05
CA ARG A 27 -6.44 -1.90 7.66
C ARG A 27 -6.62 -0.57 6.93
N ARG A 28 -5.91 -0.40 5.81
CA ARG A 28 -5.98 0.82 4.98
C ARG A 28 -7.37 1.06 4.37
N ASP A 29 -8.14 -0.01 4.16
CA ASP A 29 -9.53 0.02 3.69
C ASP A 29 -10.55 0.36 4.81
N GLY A 30 -10.08 0.53 6.06
CA GLY A 30 -10.91 0.85 7.22
C GLY A 30 -11.44 -0.36 7.99
N ALA A 31 -11.21 -1.59 7.50
CA ALA A 31 -11.57 -2.79 8.25
C ALA A 31 -10.83 -2.80 9.60
N THR A 32 -11.59 -3.03 10.68
CA THR A 32 -11.10 -2.96 12.05
C THR A 32 -11.30 -4.30 12.74
N MET A 33 -10.24 -4.81 13.37
CA MET A 33 -10.25 -6.09 14.06
C MET A 33 -9.69 -5.92 15.46
N GLY A 34 -10.26 -6.64 16.43
CA GLY A 34 -9.83 -6.62 17.82
C GLY A 34 -9.52 -8.02 18.32
N PHE A 35 -8.43 -8.15 19.06
CA PHE A 35 -7.99 -9.42 19.66
C PHE A 35 -7.64 -9.23 21.13
N THR A 36 -7.84 -10.24 21.96
CA THR A 36 -7.46 -10.22 23.38
C THR A 36 -6.80 -11.53 23.80
N ASP A 37 -5.87 -11.45 24.76
CA ASP A 37 -5.27 -12.62 25.43
C ASP A 37 -6.14 -13.14 26.59
N HIS A 38 -7.28 -12.48 26.84
CA HIS A 38 -8.33 -12.99 27.71
C HIS A 38 -9.10 -14.13 27.05
N ASP A 39 -9.60 -15.06 27.85
CA ASP A 39 -10.38 -16.22 27.41
C ASP A 39 -11.82 -15.87 26.99
N ARG A 40 -12.25 -14.62 27.21
CA ARG A 40 -13.56 -14.10 26.81
C ARG A 40 -13.41 -12.83 26.00
N ALA A 41 -14.31 -12.66 25.04
CA ALA A 41 -14.37 -11.44 24.24
C ALA A 41 -14.66 -10.21 25.12
N LEU A 42 -14.02 -9.10 24.78
CA LEU A 42 -14.19 -7.80 25.43
C LEU A 42 -14.66 -6.77 24.42
N SER A 43 -15.27 -5.68 24.87
CA SER A 43 -15.71 -4.61 23.96
C SER A 43 -15.45 -3.24 24.58
N PHE A 44 -14.86 -2.35 23.78
CA PHE A 44 -14.67 -0.94 24.11
C PHE A 44 -14.34 -0.14 22.84
N ASN A 45 -14.56 1.18 22.87
CA ASN A 45 -14.30 2.08 21.73
C ASN A 45 -14.94 1.63 20.39
N GLY A 46 -16.10 0.97 20.45
CA GLY A 46 -16.81 0.46 19.26
C GLY A 46 -16.14 -0.74 18.57
N THR A 47 -15.17 -1.39 19.23
CA THR A 47 -14.46 -2.57 18.70
C THR A 47 -14.72 -3.78 19.61
N LEU A 48 -15.09 -4.90 19.00
CA LEU A 48 -15.10 -6.20 19.66
C LEU A 48 -13.67 -6.76 19.63
N PHE A 49 -13.15 -7.12 20.81
CA PHE A 49 -11.88 -7.79 20.97
C PHE A 49 -12.16 -9.25 21.24
N GLU A 50 -11.94 -10.08 20.23
CA GLU A 50 -12.25 -11.50 20.31
C GLU A 50 -11.18 -12.25 21.09
N ALA A 51 -11.63 -13.26 21.84
CA ALA A 51 -10.74 -14.21 22.50
C ALA A 51 -10.11 -15.11 21.43
N ALA A 52 -9.07 -14.60 20.78
CA ALA A 52 -8.34 -15.32 19.76
C ALA A 52 -7.15 -16.03 20.40
N ALA A 53 -7.20 -17.35 20.41
CA ALA A 53 -6.04 -18.18 20.72
C ALA A 53 -4.96 -17.90 19.67
N GLY A 54 -3.96 -17.07 19.98
CA GLY A 54 -2.88 -16.80 19.05
C GLY A 54 -2.09 -15.50 19.26
N PHE A 55 -2.72 -14.47 19.85
CA PHE A 55 -2.02 -13.24 20.19
C PHE A 55 -1.19 -13.43 21.47
N THR A 56 0.03 -13.95 21.32
CA THR A 56 1.03 -13.93 22.39
C THR A 56 1.94 -12.72 22.17
N ALA A 57 2.09 -11.83 23.15
CA ALA A 57 3.13 -10.80 23.07
C ALA A 57 4.50 -11.40 23.39
N SER A 58 5.47 -11.22 22.51
CA SER A 58 6.89 -11.36 22.84
C SER A 58 7.43 -10.16 23.60
N ALA A 59 8.69 -10.28 24.03
CA ALA A 59 9.41 -9.25 24.78
C ALA A 59 9.36 -7.90 24.08
N VAL A 60 8.95 -6.88 24.84
CA VAL A 60 8.81 -5.51 24.37
C VAL A 60 10.08 -4.73 24.71
N SER A 61 10.77 -4.20 23.70
CA SER A 61 11.89 -3.27 23.89
C SER A 61 11.46 -1.81 23.67
N SER A 62 12.09 -0.87 24.36
CA SER A 62 11.94 0.57 24.09
C SER A 62 13.25 1.28 24.34
N THR A 63 13.66 2.12 23.40
CA THR A 63 14.87 2.93 23.52
C THR A 63 14.49 4.40 23.50
N SER A 64 15.13 5.22 24.35
CA SER A 64 14.95 6.67 24.28
C SER A 64 15.75 7.22 23.08
N GLY A 65 15.10 7.40 21.93
CA GLY A 65 15.74 7.93 20.72
C GLY A 65 14.80 7.91 19.50
N LEU A 66 15.28 8.43 18.36
CA LEU A 66 14.58 8.34 17.06
C LEU A 66 14.86 7.01 16.33
N ALA A 67 15.70 6.15 16.90
CA ALA A 67 15.82 4.78 16.44
C ALA A 67 14.42 4.14 16.45
N VAL A 68 14.13 3.33 15.44
CA VAL A 68 12.85 2.62 15.41
C VAL A 68 12.82 1.74 16.65
N ASP A 69 11.83 1.98 17.51
CA ASP A 69 11.47 1.03 18.55
C ASP A 69 10.98 -0.21 17.81
N ASN A 70 11.89 -1.13 17.53
CA ASN A 70 11.55 -2.40 16.91
C ASN A 70 10.88 -3.25 18.00
N LEU A 71 9.60 -3.51 17.79
CA LEU A 71 8.88 -4.52 18.50
C LEU A 71 8.64 -5.66 17.52
N ASP A 72 9.37 -6.75 17.68
CA ASP A 72 8.91 -8.01 17.10
C ASP A 72 7.71 -8.44 17.95
N VAL A 73 6.50 -8.46 17.38
CA VAL A 73 5.36 -9.15 17.99
C VAL A 73 5.32 -10.56 17.42
N LEU A 74 5.79 -11.53 18.20
CA LEU A 74 5.60 -12.96 17.96
C LEU A 74 4.17 -13.35 18.33
N GLY A 75 3.20 -12.84 17.59
CA GLY A 75 1.83 -13.31 17.66
C GLY A 75 1.64 -14.39 16.62
N ALA A 76 1.47 -15.65 17.03
CA ALA A 76 0.95 -16.68 16.14
C ALA A 76 -0.53 -16.36 15.88
N LEU A 77 -0.85 -15.45 14.94
CA LEU A 77 -2.26 -15.10 14.76
C LEU A 77 -2.94 -16.26 14.02
N SER A 78 -3.54 -17.18 14.77
CA SER A 78 -4.60 -18.05 14.26
C SER A 78 -5.92 -17.42 14.67
N SER A 79 -6.54 -16.73 13.73
CA SER A 79 -7.92 -16.29 13.84
C SER A 79 -8.60 -16.63 12.52
N ASP A 80 -9.83 -17.13 12.59
CA ASP A 80 -10.66 -17.36 11.40
C ASP A 80 -10.90 -16.06 10.62
N HIS A 81 -10.64 -14.89 11.23
CA HIS A 81 -10.76 -13.57 10.60
C HIS A 81 -9.47 -13.07 9.93
N LEU A 82 -8.33 -13.70 10.18
CA LEU A 82 -7.07 -13.40 9.49
C LEU A 82 -6.90 -14.39 8.34
N GLU A 83 -7.72 -14.22 7.31
CA GLU A 83 -7.73 -15.12 6.16
C GLU A 83 -6.38 -15.08 5.42
N ASP A 84 -5.87 -16.26 5.07
CA ASP A 84 -4.56 -16.39 4.39
C ASP A 84 -4.54 -15.68 3.03
N GLY A 85 -5.70 -15.63 2.37
CA GLY A 85 -5.92 -14.90 1.12
C GLY A 85 -5.72 -13.39 1.30
N ASP A 86 -6.27 -12.80 2.36
CA ASP A 86 -6.13 -11.37 2.65
C ASP A 86 -4.69 -10.99 3.00
N LEU A 87 -4.01 -11.86 3.75
CA LEU A 87 -2.58 -11.71 4.05
C LEU A 87 -1.74 -11.80 2.76
N ALA A 88 -2.08 -12.72 1.85
CA ALA A 88 -1.37 -12.87 0.58
C ALA A 88 -1.63 -11.69 -0.37
N ALA A 89 -2.83 -11.09 -0.28
CA ALA A 89 -3.21 -9.90 -1.01
C ALA A 89 -2.60 -8.60 -0.44
N GLY A 90 -1.80 -8.68 0.64
CA GLY A 90 -1.11 -7.51 1.23
C GLY A 90 -2.06 -6.54 1.95
N LEU A 91 -3.28 -6.96 2.29
CA LEU A 91 -4.30 -6.06 2.87
C LEU A 91 -3.93 -5.56 4.27
N TYR A 92 -3.01 -6.24 4.93
CA TYR A 92 -2.46 -5.90 6.26
C TYR A 92 -1.18 -5.06 6.18
N ASP A 93 -0.67 -4.77 4.98
CA ASP A 93 0.54 -3.98 4.81
C ASP A 93 0.37 -2.59 5.43
N ASP A 94 1.26 -2.25 6.36
CA ASP A 94 1.26 -0.97 7.08
C ASP A 94 -0.04 -0.69 7.85
N ALA A 95 -0.83 -1.72 8.16
CA ALA A 95 -2.04 -1.59 8.99
C ALA A 95 -1.70 -0.95 10.35
N GLU A 96 -2.55 -0.05 10.84
CA GLU A 96 -2.34 0.54 12.17
C GLU A 96 -2.59 -0.50 13.24
N ILE A 97 -1.73 -0.51 14.26
CA ILE A 97 -1.90 -1.36 15.44
C ILE A 97 -1.89 -0.52 16.71
N GLU A 98 -2.85 -0.81 17.59
CA GLU A 98 -2.92 -0.28 18.94
C GLU A 98 -2.88 -1.44 19.95
N ILE A 99 -1.98 -1.35 20.93
CA ILE A 99 -1.84 -2.35 22.00
C ILE A 99 -2.32 -1.70 23.28
N TRP A 100 -3.30 -2.30 23.95
CA TRP A 100 -3.95 -1.80 25.15
C TRP A 100 -3.73 -2.75 26.31
N ARG A 101 -3.46 -2.21 27.51
CA ARG A 101 -3.59 -2.95 28.76
C ARG A 101 -4.97 -2.65 29.34
N VAL A 102 -5.76 -3.68 29.60
CA VAL A 102 -7.18 -3.55 29.95
C VAL A 102 -7.51 -4.40 31.17
N ASN A 103 -8.25 -3.85 32.13
CA ASN A 103 -8.90 -4.67 33.15
C ASN A 103 -10.11 -5.38 32.53
N TRP A 104 -10.08 -6.70 32.43
CA TRP A 104 -11.17 -7.48 31.82
C TRP A 104 -12.47 -7.44 32.65
N GLN A 105 -12.41 -7.09 33.95
CA GLN A 105 -13.61 -6.88 34.78
C GLN A 105 -14.26 -5.51 34.54
N ALA A 106 -13.49 -4.53 34.08
CA ALA A 106 -13.93 -3.16 33.86
C ALA A 106 -13.14 -2.53 32.72
N THR A 107 -13.63 -2.66 31.48
CA THR A 107 -12.90 -2.25 30.27
C THR A 107 -12.62 -0.75 30.18
N ASP A 108 -13.28 0.07 31.01
CA ASP A 108 -12.98 1.49 31.21
C ASP A 108 -11.68 1.76 31.96
N GLN A 109 -11.20 0.78 32.73
CA GLN A 109 -9.87 0.78 33.33
C GLN A 109 -8.87 0.21 32.32
N ARG A 110 -8.46 1.07 31.37
CA ARG A 110 -7.51 0.71 30.31
C ARG A 110 -6.51 1.82 30.04
N VAL A 111 -5.37 1.44 29.46
CA VAL A 111 -4.36 2.38 28.99
C VAL A 111 -3.81 1.92 27.64
N LEU A 112 -3.69 2.85 26.69
CA LEU A 112 -3.00 2.60 25.43
C LEU A 112 -1.52 2.40 25.73
N MET A 113 -1.00 1.19 25.48
CA MET A 113 0.39 0.85 25.70
C MET A 113 1.27 1.26 24.53
N ARG A 114 0.85 1.00 23.29
CA ARG A 114 1.61 1.37 22.09
C ARG A 114 0.69 1.61 20.92
N LYS A 115 1.15 2.45 19.99
CA LYS A 115 0.55 2.63 18.67
C LYS A 115 1.66 2.60 17.63
N GLY A 116 1.40 1.98 16.48
CA GLY A 116 2.37 1.83 15.40
C GLY A 116 1.72 1.29 14.14
N ASN A 117 2.53 0.73 13.26
CA ASN A 117 2.10 0.08 12.04
C ASN A 117 2.69 -1.33 11.96
N LEU A 118 1.98 -2.25 11.31
CA LEU A 118 2.53 -3.56 10.95
C LEU A 118 3.66 -3.39 9.92
N GLY A 119 4.79 -4.01 10.20
CA GLY A 119 5.95 -4.10 9.33
C GLY A 119 5.96 -5.41 8.55
N GLU A 120 7.09 -6.10 8.52
CA GLU A 120 7.19 -7.39 7.86
C GLU A 120 6.31 -8.44 8.54
N ILE A 121 5.58 -9.22 7.73
CA ILE A 121 4.81 -10.37 8.17
C ILE A 121 5.45 -11.63 7.59
N SER A 122 5.98 -12.50 8.45
CA SER A 122 6.59 -13.76 8.05
C SER A 122 5.70 -14.94 8.42
N ARG A 123 5.58 -15.93 7.53
CA ARG A 123 4.78 -17.14 7.76
C ARG A 123 5.67 -18.29 8.24
N GLY A 124 5.25 -18.95 9.31
CA GLY A 124 5.84 -20.19 9.82
C GLY A 124 4.85 -21.37 9.73
N PRO A 125 5.28 -22.59 10.11
CA PRO A 125 4.47 -23.80 9.97
C PRO A 125 3.17 -23.82 10.78
N THR A 126 3.08 -23.02 11.85
CA THR A 126 1.97 -23.05 12.82
C THR A 126 1.37 -21.68 13.09
N GLY A 127 1.67 -20.68 12.26
CA GLY A 127 1.22 -19.30 12.45
C GLY A 127 2.13 -18.32 11.73
N PHE A 128 1.91 -17.03 11.94
CA PHE A 128 2.77 -16.00 11.40
C PHE A 128 3.44 -15.18 12.50
N THR A 129 4.31 -14.26 12.09
CA THR A 129 4.98 -13.29 12.95
C THR A 129 4.86 -11.95 12.27
N ALA A 130 4.49 -10.91 13.01
CA ALA A 130 4.36 -9.57 12.48
C ALA A 130 5.27 -8.62 13.26
N GLU A 131 6.13 -7.93 12.53
CA GLU A 131 6.89 -6.81 13.08
C GLU A 131 5.92 -5.66 13.38
N VAL A 132 6.08 -4.99 14.52
CA VAL A 132 5.39 -3.74 14.83
C VAL A 132 6.40 -2.62 14.86
N ARG A 133 6.26 -1.72 13.90
CA ARG A 133 7.11 -0.54 13.78
C ARG A 133 6.51 0.61 14.58
N GLY A 134 7.32 1.21 15.44
CA GLY A 134 6.92 2.42 16.18
C GLY A 134 6.66 3.61 15.26
N LEU A 135 5.97 4.63 15.78
CA LEU A 135 5.59 5.84 15.03
C LEU A 135 6.80 6.57 14.39
N SER A 136 8.00 6.45 14.97
CA SER A 136 9.24 7.06 14.46
C SER A 136 9.68 6.50 13.12
N HIS A 137 9.25 5.30 12.72
CA HIS A 137 9.58 4.71 11.42
C HIS A 137 9.22 5.63 10.24
N ARG A 138 8.11 6.38 10.34
CA ARG A 138 7.71 7.35 9.31
C ARG A 138 8.70 8.50 9.14
N LEU A 139 9.41 8.88 10.21
CA LEU A 139 10.41 9.95 10.19
C LEU A 139 11.74 9.51 9.58
N ASN A 140 12.00 8.20 9.53
CA ASN A 140 13.25 7.64 9.00
C ASN A 140 13.16 7.30 7.50
N GLN A 141 12.07 7.68 6.84
CA GLN A 141 11.91 7.48 5.40
C GLN A 141 12.58 8.62 4.63
N PRO A 142 13.39 8.32 3.60
CA PRO A 142 13.89 9.35 2.70
C PRO A 142 12.71 10.08 2.06
N THR A 143 12.59 11.37 2.32
CA THR A 143 11.57 12.23 1.72
C THR A 143 12.24 13.32 0.90
N GLY A 144 11.54 13.77 -0.14
CA GLY A 144 12.03 14.79 -1.05
C GLY A 144 11.97 14.35 -2.50
N ARG A 145 12.58 15.17 -3.35
CA ARG A 145 12.54 15.00 -4.80
C ARG A 145 13.95 14.93 -5.35
N LEU A 146 14.12 14.15 -6.40
CA LEU A 146 15.35 14.09 -7.17
C LEU A 146 15.19 14.92 -8.43
N PHE A 147 16.26 15.61 -8.84
CA PHE A 147 16.35 16.19 -10.17
C PHE A 147 16.60 15.05 -11.16
N GLN A 148 15.61 14.73 -11.97
CA GLN A 148 15.65 13.64 -12.95
C GLN A 148 14.88 14.04 -14.22
N TYR A 149 15.18 13.38 -15.34
CA TYR A 149 14.48 13.63 -16.61
C TYR A 149 13.00 13.28 -16.55
N ALA A 150 12.65 12.16 -15.91
CA ALA A 150 11.29 11.65 -15.83
C ALA A 150 10.41 12.43 -14.83
N CYS A 151 9.11 12.47 -15.07
CA CYS A 151 8.13 12.99 -14.12
C CYS A 151 8.15 12.16 -12.81
N ASP A 152 8.17 12.84 -11.68
CA ASP A 152 8.10 12.22 -10.35
C ASP A 152 6.70 12.32 -9.70
N ALA A 153 5.69 12.73 -10.48
CA ALA A 153 4.28 12.77 -10.04
C ALA A 153 3.51 11.57 -10.57
N ASP A 154 2.50 11.14 -9.81
CA ASP A 154 1.57 10.10 -10.24
C ASP A 154 0.48 10.67 -11.14
N LEU A 155 0.07 9.87 -12.13
CA LEU A 155 -0.90 10.32 -13.12
C LEU A 155 -2.23 10.56 -12.41
N GLY A 156 -2.72 11.79 -12.47
CA GLY A 156 -3.95 12.21 -11.81
C GLY A 156 -3.81 12.58 -10.34
N ASP A 157 -2.60 12.55 -9.77
CA ASP A 157 -2.37 13.14 -8.46
C ASP A 157 -2.53 14.68 -8.49
N ALA A 158 -2.51 15.32 -7.31
CA ALA A 158 -2.64 16.78 -7.20
C ALA A 158 -1.51 17.56 -7.89
N ARG A 159 -0.33 16.96 -8.06
CA ARG A 159 0.82 17.59 -8.71
C ARG A 159 0.71 17.50 -10.24
N CYS A 160 0.14 16.41 -10.75
CA CYS A 160 -0.12 16.14 -12.16
C CYS A 160 -1.35 16.92 -12.63
N GLY A 161 -2.48 16.81 -11.93
CA GLY A 161 -3.73 17.52 -12.23
C GLY A 161 -4.52 17.01 -13.44
N VAL A 162 -4.09 15.92 -14.10
CA VAL A 162 -4.83 15.30 -15.21
C VAL A 162 -6.07 14.58 -14.66
N SER A 163 -7.26 14.94 -15.15
CA SER A 163 -8.46 14.15 -14.85
C SER A 163 -8.51 12.89 -15.70
N LEU A 164 -8.64 11.73 -15.06
CA LEU A 164 -8.78 10.43 -15.72
C LEU A 164 -10.25 10.00 -15.92
N THR A 165 -11.21 10.84 -15.54
CA THR A 165 -12.65 10.47 -15.53
C THR A 165 -13.27 10.34 -16.92
N GLY A 166 -12.58 10.79 -17.97
CA GLY A 166 -13.07 10.72 -19.35
C GLY A 166 -12.84 9.37 -20.00
N SER A 167 -13.72 8.96 -20.92
CA SER A 167 -13.57 7.75 -21.73
C SER A 167 -12.34 7.77 -22.65
N ALA A 168 -11.67 8.92 -22.82
CA ALA A 168 -10.37 8.96 -23.48
C ALA A 168 -9.27 8.27 -22.64
N PHE A 169 -9.40 8.29 -21.31
CA PHE A 169 -8.38 7.81 -20.38
C PHE A 169 -8.83 6.62 -19.55
N THR A 170 -10.11 6.27 -19.53
CA THR A 170 -10.61 5.11 -18.78
C THR A 170 -11.43 4.21 -19.69
N GLY A 171 -11.04 2.93 -19.76
CA GLY A 171 -11.77 1.87 -20.43
C GLY A 171 -12.38 0.87 -19.45
N THR A 172 -13.45 0.21 -19.87
CA THR A 172 -14.07 -0.90 -19.14
C THR A 172 -14.03 -2.14 -20.01
N GLY A 173 -13.77 -3.29 -19.40
CA GLY A 173 -13.70 -4.55 -20.13
C GLY A 173 -14.13 -5.75 -19.30
N SER A 174 -14.28 -6.87 -20.00
CA SER A 174 -14.55 -8.19 -19.40
C SER A 174 -13.47 -9.18 -19.81
N VAL A 175 -13.01 -9.97 -18.86
CA VAL A 175 -12.08 -11.08 -19.08
C VAL A 175 -12.81 -12.20 -19.82
N ILE A 176 -12.27 -12.61 -20.97
CA ILE A 176 -12.82 -13.68 -21.81
C ILE A 176 -11.87 -14.87 -21.97
N GLY A 177 -10.67 -14.77 -21.38
CA GLY A 177 -9.68 -15.84 -21.37
C GLY A 177 -8.53 -15.48 -20.46
N VAL A 178 -7.95 -16.48 -19.80
CA VAL A 178 -6.79 -16.32 -18.92
C VAL A 178 -5.68 -17.26 -19.39
N THR A 179 -4.52 -16.70 -19.72
CA THR A 179 -3.36 -17.47 -20.20
C THR A 179 -2.38 -17.78 -19.07
N ASP A 180 -2.23 -16.84 -18.14
CA ASP A 180 -1.45 -16.94 -16.92
C ASP A 180 -2.13 -16.07 -15.85
N ASN A 181 -1.83 -16.26 -14.56
CA ASN A 181 -2.36 -15.37 -13.50
C ASN A 181 -1.77 -13.94 -13.53
N ARG A 182 -1.21 -13.55 -14.68
CA ARG A 182 -0.75 -12.19 -15.01
C ARG A 182 -1.17 -11.76 -16.41
N GLU A 183 -1.66 -12.66 -17.25
CA GLU A 183 -2.01 -12.36 -18.65
C GLU A 183 -3.43 -12.82 -18.96
N MET A 184 -4.27 -11.84 -19.32
CA MET A 184 -5.68 -12.04 -19.61
C MET A 184 -6.08 -11.44 -20.95
N ILE A 185 -7.00 -12.12 -21.62
CA ILE A 185 -7.65 -11.68 -22.84
C ILE A 185 -8.94 -10.99 -22.45
N VAL A 186 -9.14 -9.77 -22.96
CA VAL A 186 -10.25 -8.90 -22.57
C VAL A 186 -11.00 -8.37 -23.78
N THR A 187 -12.25 -7.98 -23.55
CA THR A 187 -13.11 -7.28 -24.52
C THR A 187 -13.42 -5.87 -24.04
N GLY A 188 -13.94 -5.00 -24.92
CA GLY A 188 -14.39 -3.64 -24.56
C GLY A 188 -13.29 -2.58 -24.63
N LEU A 189 -12.06 -2.98 -24.92
CA LEU A 189 -10.89 -2.09 -25.03
C LEU A 189 -10.39 -1.92 -26.48
N ASP A 190 -11.15 -2.41 -27.46
CA ASP A 190 -10.77 -2.40 -28.88
C ASP A 190 -10.62 -0.98 -29.47
N ALA A 191 -11.28 0.02 -28.87
CA ALA A 191 -11.20 1.41 -29.32
C ALA A 191 -9.85 2.08 -29.00
N TYR A 192 -9.07 1.53 -28.07
CA TYR A 192 -7.82 2.14 -27.62
C TYR A 192 -6.63 1.72 -28.46
N ALA A 193 -5.65 2.60 -28.62
CA ALA A 193 -4.40 2.27 -29.31
C ALA A 193 -3.59 1.21 -28.54
N ASP A 194 -2.70 0.52 -29.25
CA ASP A 194 -1.72 -0.38 -28.62
C ASP A 194 -0.92 0.39 -27.55
N ALA A 195 -0.55 -0.29 -26.46
CA ALA A 195 0.14 0.29 -25.30
C ALA A 195 -0.57 1.47 -24.59
N TRP A 196 -1.81 1.82 -24.95
CA TRP A 196 -2.53 2.95 -24.33
C TRP A 196 -2.65 2.84 -22.80
N PHE A 197 -2.80 1.63 -22.28
CA PHE A 197 -2.91 1.35 -20.85
C PHE A 197 -1.60 0.86 -20.22
N ALA A 198 -0.49 0.76 -20.96
CA ALA A 198 0.78 0.31 -20.39
C ALA A 198 1.31 1.31 -19.34
N ARG A 199 1.68 0.83 -18.15
CA ARG A 199 1.95 1.60 -16.92
C ARG A 199 0.74 2.36 -16.39
N GLY A 200 -0.45 1.87 -16.72
CA GLY A 200 -1.74 2.32 -16.17
C GLY A 200 -2.16 1.45 -15.01
N LEU A 201 -3.29 1.82 -14.40
CA LEU A 201 -3.88 1.06 -13.31
C LEU A 201 -5.12 0.34 -13.80
N LEU A 202 -5.21 -0.94 -13.47
CA LEU A 202 -6.37 -1.78 -13.68
C LEU A 202 -7.03 -2.03 -12.34
N THR A 203 -8.34 -1.90 -12.28
CA THR A 203 -9.14 -2.22 -11.08
C THR A 203 -10.21 -3.22 -11.46
N PHE A 204 -10.24 -4.37 -10.79
CA PHE A 204 -11.33 -5.32 -10.95
C PHE A 204 -12.62 -4.75 -10.34
N THR A 205 -13.71 -4.80 -11.10
CA THR A 205 -15.01 -4.25 -10.69
C THR A 205 -16.01 -5.33 -10.29
N SER A 206 -15.60 -6.60 -10.31
CA SER A 206 -16.40 -7.75 -9.87
C SER A 206 -15.50 -8.95 -9.56
N GLY A 207 -16.08 -10.04 -9.07
CA GLY A 207 -15.37 -11.30 -8.83
C GLY A 207 -14.57 -11.31 -7.54
N VAL A 208 -13.75 -12.34 -7.35
CA VAL A 208 -12.99 -12.55 -6.11
C VAL A 208 -11.94 -11.45 -5.85
N ASN A 209 -11.39 -10.86 -6.91
CA ASN A 209 -10.41 -9.79 -6.83
C ASN A 209 -11.04 -8.38 -6.86
N GLN A 210 -12.35 -8.25 -6.58
CA GLN A 210 -13.04 -6.97 -6.65
C GLN A 210 -12.32 -5.90 -5.82
N ASP A 211 -12.21 -4.68 -6.39
CA ASP A 211 -11.52 -3.52 -5.85
C ASP A 211 -9.98 -3.62 -5.78
N GLU A 212 -9.39 -4.78 -6.12
CA GLU A 212 -7.94 -4.92 -6.26
C GLU A 212 -7.41 -4.10 -7.45
N VAL A 213 -6.31 -3.39 -7.22
CA VAL A 213 -5.66 -2.50 -8.19
C VAL A 213 -4.31 -3.08 -8.61
N LEU A 214 -4.12 -3.28 -9.91
CA LEU A 214 -2.89 -3.82 -10.50
C LEU A 214 -2.29 -2.86 -11.53
N GLU A 215 -0.97 -2.78 -11.59
CA GLU A 215 -0.29 -2.02 -12.64
C GLU A 215 -0.21 -2.86 -13.93
N VAL A 216 -0.69 -2.28 -15.04
CA VAL A 216 -0.62 -2.89 -16.36
C VAL A 216 0.81 -2.80 -16.88
N LYS A 217 1.46 -3.95 -17.04
CA LYS A 217 2.77 -4.07 -17.68
C LYS A 217 2.67 -3.91 -19.19
N ARG A 218 1.66 -4.51 -19.82
CA ARG A 218 1.43 -4.44 -21.27
C ARG A 218 -0.05 -4.40 -21.60
N HIS A 219 -0.38 -3.55 -22.57
CA HIS A 219 -1.65 -3.56 -23.29
C HIS A 219 -1.34 -3.77 -24.76
N SER A 220 -1.79 -4.89 -25.34
CA SER A 220 -1.50 -5.20 -26.74
C SER A 220 -2.67 -5.81 -27.50
N LYS A 221 -2.73 -5.56 -28.81
CA LYS A 221 -3.66 -6.22 -29.73
C LYS A 221 -2.98 -7.36 -30.47
N ARG A 222 -3.37 -8.61 -30.21
CA ARG A 222 -2.76 -9.83 -30.78
C ARG A 222 -3.82 -10.68 -31.46
N ALA A 223 -3.62 -10.99 -32.75
CA ALA A 223 -4.52 -11.85 -33.53
C ALA A 223 -6.02 -11.46 -33.42
N GLY A 224 -6.32 -10.17 -33.31
CA GLY A 224 -7.69 -9.65 -33.17
C GLY A 224 -8.25 -9.64 -31.75
N ALA A 225 -7.47 -10.03 -30.74
CA ALA A 225 -7.86 -9.98 -29.34
C ALA A 225 -7.04 -8.92 -28.57
N VAL A 226 -7.65 -8.31 -27.55
CA VAL A 226 -6.95 -7.40 -26.63
C VAL A 226 -6.38 -8.21 -25.48
N VAL A 227 -5.10 -8.04 -25.20
CA VAL A 227 -4.37 -8.74 -24.13
C VAL A 227 -3.82 -7.71 -23.16
N LEU A 228 -4.10 -7.93 -21.88
CA LEU A 228 -3.53 -7.20 -20.76
C LEU A 228 -2.59 -8.12 -19.98
N GLU A 229 -1.36 -7.65 -19.75
CA GLU A 229 -0.40 -8.27 -18.83
C GLU A 229 -0.20 -7.32 -17.65
N VAL A 230 -0.26 -7.83 -16.41
CA VAL A 230 0.00 -7.09 -15.17
C VAL A 230 1.41 -7.39 -14.64
N TRP A 231 1.99 -6.46 -13.89
CA TRP A 231 3.35 -6.63 -13.34
C TRP A 231 3.43 -7.72 -12.28
N HIS A 232 2.46 -7.75 -11.38
CA HIS A 232 2.36 -8.74 -10.30
C HIS A 232 1.08 -9.53 -10.48
N ALA A 233 1.14 -10.82 -10.13
CA ALA A 233 -0.06 -11.64 -10.09
C ALA A 233 -0.88 -11.24 -8.86
N PRO A 234 -2.22 -11.11 -8.98
CA PRO A 234 -3.08 -11.02 -7.81
C PRO A 234 -2.95 -12.31 -6.97
N ALA A 235 -3.25 -12.18 -5.68
CA ALA A 235 -3.16 -13.31 -4.75
C ALA A 235 -4.14 -14.44 -5.12
N GLN A 236 -5.36 -14.07 -5.54
CA GLN A 236 -6.33 -15.03 -6.07
C GLN A 236 -6.29 -15.08 -7.59
N ALA A 237 -6.63 -16.23 -8.15
CA ALA A 237 -6.59 -16.44 -9.59
C ALA A 237 -7.57 -15.50 -10.33
N ILE A 238 -7.13 -14.96 -11.47
CA ILE A 238 -8.01 -14.25 -12.39
C ILE A 238 -8.95 -15.26 -13.06
N GLU A 239 -10.25 -14.95 -13.07
CA GLU A 239 -11.30 -15.79 -13.65
C GLU A 239 -11.93 -15.15 -14.90
N GLU A 240 -12.40 -15.99 -15.82
CA GLU A 240 -13.21 -15.54 -16.96
C GLU A 240 -14.58 -15.00 -16.50
N GLY A 241 -15.12 -14.03 -17.23
CA GLY A 241 -16.39 -13.37 -16.92
C GLY A 241 -16.28 -12.21 -15.92
N VAL A 242 -15.12 -12.04 -15.28
CA VAL A 242 -14.85 -10.89 -14.40
C VAL A 242 -14.76 -9.60 -15.20
N THR A 243 -15.34 -8.54 -14.65
CA THR A 243 -15.29 -7.17 -15.20
C THR A 243 -14.17 -6.36 -14.55
N LEU A 244 -13.64 -5.41 -15.31
CA LEU A 244 -12.58 -4.52 -14.87
C LEU A 244 -12.72 -3.13 -15.50
N SER A 245 -12.10 -2.16 -14.84
CA SER A 245 -11.80 -0.84 -15.40
C SER A 245 -10.29 -0.66 -15.52
N VAL A 246 -9.84 0.11 -16.50
CA VAL A 246 -8.42 0.38 -16.70
C VAL A 246 -8.21 1.84 -17.09
N ALA A 247 -7.30 2.49 -16.38
CA ALA A 247 -6.90 3.87 -16.61
C ALA A 247 -5.63 3.94 -17.47
N ALA A 248 -5.54 4.97 -18.30
CA ALA A 248 -4.44 5.22 -19.22
C ALA A 248 -3.10 5.26 -18.49
N GLY A 249 -2.07 4.67 -19.09
CA GLY A 249 -0.75 4.65 -18.49
C GLY A 249 0.10 5.87 -18.82
N CYS A 250 1.07 6.15 -17.94
CA CYS A 250 2.03 7.23 -18.08
C CYS A 250 3.46 6.68 -17.93
N ASP A 251 4.26 6.84 -18.98
CA ASP A 251 5.68 6.47 -19.00
C ASP A 251 6.59 7.49 -18.30
N LYS A 252 5.98 8.54 -17.73
CA LYS A 252 6.64 9.67 -17.06
C LYS A 252 7.54 10.50 -18.00
N GLN A 253 7.43 10.35 -19.32
CA GLN A 253 8.18 11.12 -20.31
C GLN A 253 7.49 12.44 -20.65
N PHE A 254 8.29 13.47 -20.95
CA PHE A 254 7.76 14.79 -21.30
C PHE A 254 6.96 14.77 -22.61
N GLU A 255 7.43 14.01 -23.60
CA GLU A 255 6.74 13.87 -24.89
C GLU A 255 5.34 13.27 -24.73
N THR A 256 5.23 12.17 -23.99
CA THR A 256 3.94 11.52 -23.68
C THR A 256 3.04 12.44 -22.86
N CYS A 257 3.59 13.14 -21.86
CA CYS A 257 2.84 14.10 -21.04
C CYS A 257 2.22 15.22 -21.90
N ARG A 258 2.95 15.71 -22.90
CA ARG A 258 2.47 16.71 -23.85
C ARG A 258 1.48 16.13 -24.85
N ALA A 259 1.82 15.02 -25.51
CA ALA A 259 1.06 14.49 -26.64
C ALA A 259 -0.22 13.77 -26.21
N LYS A 260 -0.15 12.92 -25.19
CA LYS A 260 -1.27 12.10 -24.72
C LYS A 260 -2.20 12.85 -23.78
N PHE A 261 -1.64 13.68 -22.90
CA PHE A 261 -2.38 14.32 -21.80
C PHE A 261 -2.49 15.85 -21.92
N ALA A 262 -1.85 16.47 -22.92
CA ALA A 262 -1.78 17.92 -23.07
C ALA A 262 -1.32 18.66 -21.79
N ASN A 263 -0.48 18.03 -20.96
CA ASN A 263 -0.17 18.49 -19.60
C ASN A 263 1.30 18.91 -19.40
N ALA A 264 1.94 19.42 -20.45
CA ALA A 264 3.34 19.84 -20.39
C ALA A 264 3.63 20.87 -19.28
N ALA A 265 2.68 21.77 -18.99
CA ALA A 265 2.83 22.82 -17.98
C ALA A 265 2.91 22.27 -16.54
N SER A 266 2.30 21.12 -16.27
CA SER A 266 2.34 20.47 -14.95
C SER A 266 3.35 19.32 -14.89
N PHE A 267 4.21 19.18 -15.90
CA PHE A 267 5.29 18.19 -15.86
C PHE A 267 6.21 18.47 -14.68
N ARG A 268 6.51 17.43 -13.89
CA ARG A 268 7.29 17.57 -12.65
C ARG A 268 8.73 17.09 -12.76
N GLY A 269 9.12 16.51 -13.90
CA GLY A 269 10.52 16.19 -14.19
C GLY A 269 11.30 17.39 -14.75
N PHE A 270 12.55 17.14 -15.07
CA PHE A 270 13.50 18.11 -15.64
C PHE A 270 14.01 17.58 -16.98
N PRO A 271 13.24 17.70 -18.08
CA PRO A 271 13.54 16.99 -19.33
C PRO A 271 14.76 17.55 -20.06
N HIS A 272 15.25 18.72 -19.65
CA HIS A 272 16.38 19.42 -20.27
C HIS A 272 17.54 19.63 -19.29
N ILE A 273 17.57 18.92 -18.16
CA ILE A 273 18.70 19.03 -17.22
C ILE A 273 19.98 18.54 -17.92
N PRO A 274 21.05 19.35 -17.99
CA PRO A 274 22.29 18.90 -18.58
C PRO A 274 22.91 17.76 -17.76
N GLY A 275 23.49 16.78 -18.43
CA GLY A 275 24.23 15.69 -17.79
C GLY A 275 25.59 16.14 -17.22
N ASN A 276 26.21 15.27 -16.43
CA ASN A 276 27.53 15.52 -15.84
C ASN A 276 28.61 15.82 -16.88
N ASP A 277 28.53 15.20 -18.05
CA ASP A 277 29.47 15.43 -19.15
C ASP A 277 29.45 16.89 -19.63
N PHE A 278 28.27 17.49 -19.72
CA PHE A 278 28.13 18.90 -20.06
C PHE A 278 28.71 19.79 -18.95
N ALA A 279 28.47 19.45 -17.68
CA ALA A 279 29.00 20.21 -16.54
C ALA A 279 30.54 20.17 -16.43
N LEU A 280 31.17 19.09 -16.91
CA LEU A 280 32.62 18.93 -16.97
C LEU A 280 33.24 19.39 -18.31
N SER A 281 32.40 19.72 -19.28
CA SER A 281 32.86 20.16 -20.61
C SER A 281 33.43 21.58 -20.57
N TYR A 282 34.28 21.88 -21.54
CA TYR A 282 34.77 23.23 -21.81
C TYR A 282 34.52 23.57 -23.28
N PRO A 283 34.26 24.84 -23.61
CA PRO A 283 33.96 25.24 -24.98
C PRO A 283 35.16 25.01 -25.89
N LEU A 284 34.97 24.21 -26.93
CA LEU A 284 35.98 23.97 -27.97
C LEU A 284 35.77 24.94 -29.13
N ARG A 285 36.87 25.50 -29.65
CA ARG A 285 36.81 26.35 -30.84
C ARG A 285 36.51 25.46 -32.05
N GLY A 286 35.41 25.74 -32.74
CA GLY A 286 34.94 24.94 -33.89
C GLY A 286 33.81 23.94 -33.58
N SER A 287 33.34 23.84 -32.33
CA SER A 287 32.10 23.14 -32.00
C SER A 287 30.86 23.99 -32.33
N ASN A 288 29.68 23.36 -32.33
CA ASN A 288 28.38 24.01 -32.54
C ASN A 288 27.99 24.86 -31.32
N ASN A 289 28.58 26.06 -31.24
CA ASN A 289 28.33 27.05 -30.19
C ASN A 289 27.36 28.14 -30.70
N ASP A 290 26.23 27.73 -31.27
CA ASP A 290 25.26 28.60 -31.96
C ASP A 290 24.02 28.94 -31.11
N GLY A 291 23.93 28.42 -29.90
CA GLY A 291 22.80 28.64 -28.99
C GLY A 291 21.55 27.79 -29.29
N SER A 292 21.66 26.79 -30.15
CA SER A 292 20.60 25.82 -30.42
C SER A 292 20.36 24.83 -29.26
N SER A 293 19.23 24.10 -29.32
CA SER A 293 18.94 23.02 -28.36
C SER A 293 20.06 21.98 -28.39
N GLN A 294 20.53 21.60 -27.20
CA GLN A 294 21.48 20.49 -27.01
C GLN A 294 20.75 19.16 -26.72
N VAL A 295 19.41 19.19 -26.73
CA VAL A 295 18.48 18.07 -26.51
C VAL A 295 17.70 17.81 -27.79
#